data_AF-A0A2E3MVJ6-F1
#
_entry.id   AF-A0A2E3MVJ6-F1
#
_cell.length_a   1.000
_cell.length_b   1.000
_cell.length_c   1.000
_cell.angle_alpha   90.00
_cell.angle_beta   90.00
_cell.angle_gamma   90.00
#
_symmetry.space_group_name_H-M   'P 1'
#
loop_
_entity.id
_entity.type
_entity.pdbx_description
1 polymer ?
#
loop_
_entity_poly.entity_id
_entity_poly.type
_entity_poly.pdbx_seq_one_letter_code
_entity_poly.pdbx_strand_id
1 'polypeptide(L)'
;MIATGIMAASSMALLRLGRIGNQHALRGESLSEVVMLAQNKLHALEAGVEPLVAAEHQPFRDHAEWEYTLHAEPETAPGLWRVTIEVFARQPPLGRSGEPVSAGSTRSVDTHNPTSARRSLATVTADSKPPRWSLTQWIRCAPPVEEGTVSAAAPRPGRSQPNRGGVP
;
A
#
# COMPACT_ATOMS: atom_id res chain seq x y z
N MET A 1 20.31 43.24 -27.22
CA MET A 1 19.43 42.06 -27.37
C MET A 1 20.02 40.75 -26.80
N ILE A 2 21.32 40.67 -26.50
CA ILE A 2 21.95 39.46 -25.92
C ILE A 2 21.41 39.13 -24.51
N ALA A 3 21.21 40.15 -23.66
CA ALA A 3 20.71 39.96 -22.29
C ALA A 3 19.33 39.26 -22.24
N THR A 4 18.42 39.59 -23.16
CA THR A 4 17.10 38.97 -23.26
C THR A 4 17.19 37.47 -23.60
N GLY A 5 18.15 37.09 -24.45
CA GLY A 5 18.38 35.69 -24.80
C GLY A 5 18.85 34.86 -23.59
N ILE A 6 19.75 35.41 -22.77
CA ILE A 6 20.23 34.74 -21.55
C ILE A 6 19.09 34.59 -20.54
N MET A 7 18.28 35.64 -20.31
CA MET A 7 17.13 35.55 -19.40
C MET A 7 16.10 34.50 -19.83
N ALA A 8 15.81 34.42 -21.13
CA ALA A 8 14.89 33.42 -21.66
C ALA A 8 15.42 31.99 -21.49
N ALA A 9 16.70 31.77 -21.78
CA ALA A 9 17.35 30.47 -21.60
C ALA A 9 17.36 30.03 -20.12
N SER A 10 17.73 30.93 -19.20
CA SER A 10 17.71 30.66 -17.75
C SER A 10 16.30 30.35 -17.24
N SER A 11 15.29 31.10 -17.68
CA SER A 11 13.89 30.86 -17.29
C SER A 11 13.40 29.48 -17.75
N MET A 12 13.75 29.09 -18.98
CA MET A 12 13.40 27.77 -19.51
C MET A 12 14.09 26.64 -18.73
N ALA A 13 15.35 26.83 -18.32
CA ALA A 13 16.07 25.87 -17.49
C ALA A 13 15.43 25.69 -16.12
N LEU A 14 15.06 26.79 -15.45
CA LEU A 14 14.37 26.75 -14.14
C LEU A 14 13.01 26.05 -14.22
N LEU A 15 12.23 26.29 -15.28
CA LEU A 15 10.94 25.60 -15.47
C LEU A 15 11.12 24.09 -15.65
N ARG A 16 12.16 23.66 -16.37
CA ARG A 16 12.47 22.23 -16.52
C ARG A 16 12.89 21.60 -15.19
N LEU A 17 13.76 22.28 -14.45
CA LEU A 17 14.21 21.81 -13.14
C LEU A 17 13.04 21.71 -12.14
N GLY A 18 12.15 22.70 -12.12
CA GLY A 18 10.95 22.70 -11.28
C GLY A 18 10.02 21.52 -11.60
N ARG A 19 9.83 21.18 -12.89
CA ARG A 19 9.03 20.02 -13.30
C ARG A 19 9.66 18.70 -12.84
N ILE A 20 10.97 18.53 -13.01
CA ILE A 20 11.69 17.34 -12.57
C ILE A 20 11.62 17.22 -11.05
N GLY A 21 11.88 18.32 -10.32
CA GLY A 21 11.78 18.36 -8.86
C GLY A 21 10.40 17.95 -8.36
N ASN A 22 9.33 18.47 -8.97
CA ASN A 22 7.96 18.10 -8.61
C ASN A 22 7.67 16.61 -8.86
N GLN A 23 8.14 16.06 -9.98
CA GLN A 23 7.99 14.63 -10.26
C GLN A 23 8.73 13.75 -9.24
N HIS A 24 9.91 14.16 -8.79
CA HIS A 24 10.64 13.45 -7.76
C HIS A 24 9.99 13.58 -6.38
N ALA A 25 9.45 14.75 -6.05
CA ALA A 25 8.72 14.96 -4.79
C ALA A 25 7.49 14.03 -4.69
N LEU A 26 6.67 14.00 -5.74
CA LEU A 26 5.51 13.10 -5.82
C LEU A 26 5.91 11.61 -5.73
N ARG A 27 7.02 11.24 -6.38
CA ARG A 27 7.56 9.86 -6.25
C ARG A 27 8.04 9.56 -4.84
N GLY A 28 8.69 10.51 -4.18
CA GLY A 28 9.16 10.35 -2.80
C GLY A 28 8.01 10.16 -1.81
N GLU A 29 6.93 10.92 -1.98
CA GLU A 29 5.70 10.77 -1.19
C GLU A 29 5.10 9.37 -1.37
N SER A 30 4.87 8.95 -2.63
CA SER A 30 4.33 7.61 -2.91
C SER A 30 5.21 6.48 -2.38
N LEU A 31 6.54 6.62 -2.44
CA LEU A 31 7.46 5.62 -1.91
C LEU A 31 7.37 5.53 -0.38
N SER A 32 7.29 6.67 0.31
CA SER A 32 7.18 6.69 1.78
C SER A 32 5.89 6.02 2.25
N GLU A 33 4.79 6.30 1.55
CA GLU A 33 3.49 5.68 1.84
C GLU A 33 3.55 4.15 1.63
N VAL A 34 4.07 3.70 0.49
CA VAL A 34 4.20 2.27 0.17
C VAL A 34 5.09 1.54 1.18
N VAL A 35 6.20 2.13 1.60
CA VAL A 35 7.08 1.55 2.62
C VAL A 35 6.35 1.42 3.95
N MET A 36 5.62 2.45 4.37
CA MET A 36 4.82 2.41 5.58
C MET A 36 3.76 1.30 5.53
N LEU A 37 3.04 1.16 4.41
CA LEU A 37 2.03 0.12 4.22
C LEU A 37 2.64 -1.29 4.29
N ALA A 38 3.76 -1.50 3.61
CA ALA A 38 4.46 -2.79 3.62
C ALA A 38 4.97 -3.14 5.04
N GLN A 39 5.53 -2.18 5.76
CA GLN A 39 6.01 -2.36 7.13
C GLN A 39 4.86 -2.66 8.09
N ASN A 40 3.76 -1.92 8.02
CA ASN A 40 2.58 -2.17 8.85
C ASN A 40 2.02 -3.58 8.62
N LYS A 41 2.00 -4.03 7.36
CA LYS A 41 1.56 -5.39 7.02
C LYS A 41 2.52 -6.46 7.55
N LEU A 42 3.83 -6.26 7.43
CA LEU A 42 4.84 -7.16 8.00
C LEU A 42 4.72 -7.26 9.52
N HIS A 43 4.52 -6.13 10.21
CA HIS A 43 4.32 -6.12 11.66
C HIS A 43 3.02 -6.84 12.07
N ALA A 44 1.94 -6.71 11.30
CA ALA A 44 0.69 -7.43 11.55
C ALA A 44 0.86 -8.95 11.44
N LEU A 45 1.68 -9.42 10.48
CA LEU A 45 2.02 -10.84 10.31
C LEU A 45 2.94 -11.33 11.43
N GLU A 46 3.95 -10.54 11.81
CA GLU A 46 4.88 -10.87 12.90
C GLU A 46 4.16 -10.95 14.26
N ALA A 47 3.21 -10.04 14.50
CA ALA A 47 2.39 -10.05 15.70
C ALA A 47 1.33 -11.17 15.71
N GLY A 48 1.16 -11.91 14.61
CA GLY A 48 0.11 -12.93 14.46
C GLY A 48 -1.31 -12.37 14.44
N VAL A 49 -1.46 -11.05 14.21
CA VAL A 49 -2.77 -10.40 14.04
C VAL A 49 -3.40 -10.85 12.73
N GLU A 50 -2.56 -11.00 11.70
CA GLU A 50 -2.95 -11.58 10.42
C GLU A 50 -2.26 -12.92 10.19
N PRO A 51 -2.97 -13.90 9.60
CA PRO A 51 -2.38 -15.20 9.31
C PRO A 51 -1.37 -15.10 8.16
N LEU A 52 -0.27 -15.84 8.25
CA LEU A 52 0.73 -15.93 7.19
C LEU A 52 0.22 -16.82 6.04
N VAL A 53 -0.63 -16.24 5.18
CA VAL A 53 -1.21 -16.90 4.01
C VAL A 53 -0.85 -16.09 2.77
N ALA A 54 -0.30 -16.76 1.76
CA ALA A 54 -0.01 -16.14 0.47
C ALA A 54 -1.28 -15.50 -0.11
N ALA A 55 -1.14 -14.27 -0.59
CA ALA A 55 -2.26 -13.47 -1.07
C ALA A 55 -1.85 -12.76 -2.36
N GLU A 56 -2.73 -12.68 -3.33
CA GLU A 56 -2.48 -11.96 -4.58
C GLU A 56 -3.50 -10.84 -4.76
N HIS A 57 -3.02 -9.63 -5.11
CA HIS A 57 -3.86 -8.47 -5.45
C HIS A 57 -4.93 -8.14 -4.40
N GLN A 58 -4.60 -8.23 -3.10
CA GLN A 58 -5.52 -7.84 -2.05
C GLN A 58 -5.43 -6.34 -1.76
N PRO A 59 -6.55 -5.62 -1.61
CA PRO A 59 -6.53 -4.21 -1.24
C PRO A 59 -6.11 -4.05 0.23
N PHE A 60 -5.44 -2.94 0.54
CA PHE A 60 -5.26 -2.55 1.94
C PHE A 60 -6.60 -2.05 2.52
N ARG A 61 -6.83 -2.36 3.80
CA ARG A 61 -8.09 -2.03 4.48
C ARG A 61 -8.36 -0.52 4.55
N ASP A 62 -7.32 0.25 4.88
CA ASP A 62 -7.43 1.70 5.10
C ASP A 62 -6.99 2.51 3.87
N HIS A 63 -6.54 1.84 2.82
CA HIS A 63 -5.84 2.42 1.67
C HIS A 63 -6.27 1.70 0.38
N ALA A 64 -7.49 1.94 -0.06
CA ALA A 64 -8.13 1.23 -1.17
C ALA A 64 -7.52 1.53 -2.56
N GLU A 65 -6.69 2.57 -2.63
CA GLU A 65 -5.86 2.96 -3.77
C GLU A 65 -4.60 2.10 -3.92
N TRP A 66 -4.28 1.28 -2.92
CA TRP A 66 -3.14 0.38 -2.91
C TRP A 66 -3.60 -1.09 -2.81
N GLU A 67 -2.92 -1.96 -3.54
CA GLU A 67 -3.06 -3.41 -3.47
C GLU A 67 -1.72 -4.04 -3.10
N TYR A 68 -1.75 -5.22 -2.50
CA TYR A 68 -0.56 -5.99 -2.19
C TYR A 68 -0.65 -7.44 -2.65
N THR A 69 0.52 -8.00 -2.92
CA THR A 69 0.74 -9.43 -3.08
C THR A 69 1.73 -9.87 -2.00
N LEU A 70 1.38 -10.93 -1.27
CA LEU A 70 2.18 -11.52 -0.22
C LEU A 70 2.66 -12.89 -0.67
N HIS A 71 3.98 -13.04 -0.73
CA HIS A 71 4.66 -14.32 -0.92
C HIS A 71 5.27 -14.74 0.40
N ALA A 72 4.99 -15.97 0.83
CA ALA A 72 5.55 -16.56 2.03
C ALA A 72 6.20 -17.90 1.67
N GLU A 73 7.51 -17.99 1.85
CA GLU A 73 8.29 -19.19 1.56
C GLU A 73 8.93 -19.70 2.86
N PRO A 74 8.72 -20.99 3.22
CA PRO A 74 9.41 -21.58 4.36
C PRO A 74 10.88 -21.76 4.01
N GLU A 75 11.74 -21.60 5.01
CA GLU A 75 13.18 -21.63 4.82
C GLU A 75 13.85 -22.80 5.53
N THR A 76 15.14 -22.99 5.25
CA THR A 76 15.87 -24.19 5.70
C THR A 76 15.87 -24.32 7.24
N ALA A 77 15.75 -23.21 7.97
CA ALA A 77 15.62 -23.20 9.41
C ALA A 77 14.15 -23.34 9.85
N PRO A 78 13.82 -24.27 10.76
CA PRO A 78 12.44 -24.48 11.21
C PRO A 78 11.87 -23.23 11.88
N GLY A 79 10.64 -22.87 11.51
CA GLY A 79 9.96 -21.68 12.02
C GLY A 79 10.43 -20.36 11.39
N LEU A 80 11.38 -20.40 10.45
CA LEU A 80 11.81 -19.22 9.70
C LEU A 80 11.09 -19.16 8.35
N TRP A 81 10.52 -18.01 8.04
CA TRP A 81 9.83 -17.74 6.79
C TRP A 81 10.44 -16.52 6.10
N ARG A 82 10.59 -16.61 4.78
CA ARG A 82 10.90 -15.47 3.94
C ARG A 82 9.58 -14.89 3.42
N VAL A 83 9.25 -13.69 3.88
CA VAL A 83 8.03 -12.99 3.48
C VAL A 83 8.41 -11.86 2.54
N THR A 84 7.79 -11.84 1.36
CA THR A 84 7.92 -10.74 0.40
C THR A 84 6.57 -10.12 0.18
N ILE A 85 6.45 -8.83 0.50
CA ILE A 85 5.26 -8.04 0.23
C ILE A 85 5.58 -7.14 -0.95
N GLU A 86 4.74 -7.24 -1.96
CA GLU A 86 4.78 -6.39 -3.13
C GLU A 86 3.57 -5.47 -3.09
N VAL A 87 3.79 -4.18 -3.31
CA VAL A 87 2.74 -3.17 -3.26
C VAL A 87 2.59 -2.55 -4.64
N PHE A 88 1.35 -2.33 -5.02
CA PHE A 88 0.96 -1.82 -6.33
C PHE A 88 -0.08 -0.73 -6.15
N ALA A 89 0.03 0.33 -6.95
CA ALA A 89 -1.07 1.27 -7.10
C ALA A 89 -2.21 0.55 -7.82
N ARG A 90 -3.40 0.58 -7.22
CA ARG A 90 -4.61 0.03 -7.83
C ARG A 90 -4.92 0.82 -9.09
N GLN A 91 -5.01 0.12 -10.22
CA GLN A 91 -5.48 0.78 -11.43
C GLN A 91 -6.97 1.10 -11.25
N PRO A 92 -7.39 2.36 -11.42
CA PRO A 92 -8.81 2.66 -11.45
C PRO A 92 -9.44 1.80 -12.55
N PRO A 93 -10.59 1.15 -12.29
CA PRO A 93 -11.21 0.28 -13.27
C PRO A 93 -11.41 1.08 -14.56
N LEU A 94 -10.75 0.64 -15.63
CA LEU A 94 -10.91 1.14 -17.00
C LEU A 94 -12.32 0.79 -17.47
N GLY A 95 -13.35 1.46 -16.94
CA GLY A 95 -14.70 0.91 -16.96
C GLY A 95 -15.81 1.87 -16.55
N ARG A 96 -15.60 3.18 -16.69
CA ARG A 96 -16.72 4.14 -16.83
C ARG A 96 -16.31 5.30 -17.74
N SER A 97 -15.79 4.95 -18.92
CA SER A 97 -15.91 5.82 -20.09
C SER A 97 -17.39 6.17 -20.18
N GLY A 98 -17.72 7.46 -20.02
CA GLY A 98 -19.09 7.91 -19.90
C GLY A 98 -19.96 7.28 -20.98
N GLU A 99 -20.89 6.41 -20.55
CA GLU A 99 -22.17 6.35 -21.22
C GLU A 99 -22.77 7.74 -20.98
N PRO A 100 -22.89 8.60 -22.02
CA PRO A 100 -23.59 9.84 -21.84
C PRO A 100 -25.01 9.45 -21.45
N VAL A 101 -25.34 9.62 -20.17
CA VAL A 101 -26.73 9.65 -19.75
C VAL A 101 -27.38 10.70 -20.63
N SER A 102 -28.15 10.24 -21.62
CA SER A 102 -28.98 11.06 -22.48
C SER A 102 -30.07 11.66 -21.60
N ALA A 103 -29.71 12.64 -20.79
CA ALA A 103 -30.63 13.61 -20.25
C ALA A 103 -30.97 14.54 -21.42
N GLY A 104 -32.13 14.31 -22.02
CA GLY A 104 -32.66 15.16 -23.06
C GLY A 104 -32.83 16.60 -22.57
N SER A 105 -32.83 17.51 -23.57
CA SER A 105 -33.46 18.83 -23.55
C SER A 105 -32.69 19.98 -22.89
N THR A 106 -31.88 20.70 -23.67
CA THR A 106 -32.14 22.02 -24.32
C THR A 106 -31.93 23.24 -23.42
N ARG A 107 -30.89 24.04 -23.69
CA ARG A 107 -30.97 25.31 -24.45
C ARG A 107 -29.64 26.09 -24.37
N SER A 108 -29.19 26.54 -25.55
CA SER A 108 -28.01 27.36 -25.81
C SER A 108 -27.99 28.71 -25.12
N VAL A 109 -26.79 29.15 -24.68
CA VAL A 109 -26.33 30.54 -24.81
C VAL A 109 -24.84 30.53 -25.15
N ASP A 110 -24.52 31.08 -26.32
CA ASP A 110 -23.18 31.28 -26.85
C ASP A 110 -22.37 32.29 -26.03
N THR A 111 -21.10 32.00 -25.77
CA THR A 111 -20.09 33.03 -25.54
C THR A 111 -18.76 32.54 -26.11
N HIS A 112 -18.35 33.20 -27.20
CA HIS A 112 -17.10 32.97 -27.90
C HIS A 112 -15.90 33.30 -27.01
N ASN A 113 -14.96 32.37 -26.87
CA ASN A 113 -13.60 32.67 -26.41
C ASN A 113 -12.58 32.07 -27.39
N PRO A 114 -11.75 32.87 -28.07
CA PRO A 114 -10.77 32.38 -29.03
C PRO A 114 -9.46 31.95 -28.36
N THR A 115 -8.99 30.78 -28.78
CA THR A 115 -7.57 30.50 -29.06
C THR A 115 -6.59 30.61 -27.89
N SER A 116 -6.41 29.48 -27.20
CA SER A 116 -5.09 29.05 -26.76
C SER A 116 -4.88 27.60 -27.20
N ALA A 117 -4.08 27.45 -28.25
CA ALA A 117 -3.69 26.19 -28.84
C ALA A 117 -3.02 25.30 -27.79
N ARG A 118 -3.82 24.41 -27.23
CA ARG A 118 -3.45 23.34 -26.31
C ARG A 118 -2.60 22.32 -27.09
N ARG A 119 -1.30 22.55 -27.17
CA ARG A 119 -0.34 21.58 -27.73
C ARG A 119 -0.11 20.47 -26.70
N SER A 120 -1.07 19.57 -26.61
CA SER A 120 -0.98 18.30 -25.87
C SER A 120 -0.07 17.33 -26.64
N LEU A 121 1.24 17.50 -26.51
CA LEU A 121 2.24 16.54 -26.94
C LEU A 121 2.92 15.98 -25.69
N ALA A 122 2.25 15.00 -25.09
CA ALA A 122 2.85 14.09 -24.12
C ALA A 122 2.47 12.66 -24.52
N THR A 123 2.88 12.25 -25.73
CA THR A 123 3.02 10.83 -26.04
C THR A 123 4.33 10.37 -25.39
N VAL A 124 4.30 10.23 -24.06
CA VAL A 124 5.30 9.44 -23.35
C VAL A 124 4.88 8.00 -23.54
N THR A 125 5.44 7.37 -24.57
CA THR A 125 5.50 5.92 -24.74
C THR A 125 6.35 5.36 -23.59
N ALA A 126 5.76 5.26 -22.40
CA ALA A 126 6.28 4.43 -21.35
C ALA A 126 5.58 3.08 -21.47
N ASP A 127 6.37 2.06 -21.80
CA ASP A 127 6.12 0.66 -21.49
C ASP A 127 5.94 0.55 -19.96
N SER A 128 4.79 1.02 -19.47
CA SER A 128 4.60 1.45 -18.09
C SER A 128 3.85 0.38 -17.34
N LYS A 129 4.54 -0.74 -17.12
CA LYS A 129 4.19 -1.60 -15.99
C LYS A 129 4.12 -0.70 -14.76
N PRO A 130 3.02 -0.71 -13.99
CA PRO A 130 2.88 0.17 -12.84
C PRO A 130 4.10 0.00 -11.93
N PRO A 131 4.57 1.08 -11.27
CA PRO A 131 5.67 0.96 -10.33
C PRO A 131 5.33 -0.13 -9.32
N ARG A 132 6.19 -1.14 -9.25
CA ARG A 132 6.10 -2.27 -8.33
C ARG A 132 7.18 -2.08 -7.30
N TRP A 133 6.78 -1.95 -6.05
CA TRP A 133 7.69 -1.90 -4.92
C TRP A 133 7.63 -3.24 -4.20
N SER A 134 8.79 -3.76 -3.80
CA SER A 134 8.87 -5.01 -3.04
C SER A 134 9.69 -4.81 -1.78
N LEU A 135 9.21 -5.39 -0.67
CA LEU A 135 9.89 -5.44 0.60
C LEU A 135 9.96 -6.91 1.04
N THR A 136 11.17 -7.41 1.25
CA THR A 136 11.42 -8.77 1.72
C THR A 136 11.98 -8.74 3.13
N GLN A 137 11.37 -9.50 4.04
CA GLN A 137 11.84 -9.64 5.42
C GLN A 137 11.72 -11.10 5.87
N TRP A 138 12.62 -11.47 6.78
CA TRP A 138 12.62 -12.77 7.44
C TRP A 138 11.81 -12.67 8.74
N ILE A 139 10.82 -13.54 8.90
CA ILE A 139 9.96 -13.55 10.09
C ILE A 139 10.12 -14.91 10.77
N ARG A 140 10.24 -14.90 12.10
CA ARG A 140 10.13 -16.12 12.91
C ARG A 140 8.67 -16.29 13.30
N CYS A 141 8.03 -17.31 12.75
CA CYS A 141 6.73 -17.72 13.25
C CYS A 141 6.95 -18.54 14.51
N ALA A 142 6.24 -18.21 15.59
CA ALA A 142 6.11 -19.16 16.68
C ALA A 142 5.60 -20.48 16.07
N PRO A 143 6.13 -21.65 16.52
CA PRO A 143 5.55 -22.92 16.11
C PRO A 143 4.04 -22.83 16.37
N PRO A 144 3.19 -23.37 15.49
CA PRO A 144 1.78 -23.47 15.80
C PRO A 144 1.74 -24.09 17.18
N VAL A 145 1.14 -23.37 18.14
CA VAL A 145 0.84 -23.96 19.44
C VAL A 145 -0.10 -25.07 19.05
N GLU A 146 0.43 -26.29 18.88
CA GLU A 146 -0.40 -27.47 18.84
C GLU A 146 -1.23 -27.29 20.09
N GLU A 147 -2.54 -27.06 19.90
CA GLU A 147 -3.51 -27.09 20.97
C GLU A 147 -3.35 -28.47 21.57
N GLY A 148 -2.41 -28.54 22.53
CA GLY A 148 -2.07 -29.74 23.21
C GLY A 148 -3.37 -30.14 23.82
N THR A 149 -3.90 -31.26 23.34
CA THR A 149 -4.42 -32.35 24.15
C THR A 149 -4.55 -31.83 25.56
N VAL A 150 -5.75 -31.38 25.92
CA VAL A 150 -6.09 -31.03 27.30
C VAL A 150 -5.65 -32.24 28.12
N SER A 151 -4.42 -32.16 28.63
CA SER A 151 -3.79 -33.24 29.35
C SER A 151 -4.58 -33.23 30.63
N ALA A 152 -5.54 -34.13 30.68
CA ALA A 152 -6.54 -34.26 31.71
C ALA A 152 -5.82 -34.09 33.04
N ALA A 153 -5.96 -32.89 33.61
CA ALA A 153 -5.34 -32.55 34.86
C ALA A 153 -5.86 -33.57 35.87
N ALA A 154 -5.00 -34.49 36.28
CA ALA A 154 -5.30 -35.45 37.32
C ALA A 154 -5.89 -34.66 38.51
N PRO A 155 -7.01 -35.11 39.10
CA PRO A 155 -7.66 -34.41 40.18
C PRO A 155 -6.66 -34.20 41.31
N ARG A 156 -6.35 -32.94 41.61
CA ARG A 156 -5.51 -32.60 42.77
C ARG A 156 -6.20 -33.15 44.02
N PRO A 157 -5.56 -34.02 44.81
CA PRO A 157 -6.13 -34.47 46.07
C PRO A 157 -6.31 -33.25 46.99
N GLY A 158 -7.50 -33.18 47.59
CA GLY A 158 -8.00 -32.04 48.34
C GLY A 158 -7.01 -31.49 49.36
N ARG A 159 -6.72 -30.21 49.25
CA ARG A 159 -6.03 -29.44 50.29
C ARG A 159 -7.08 -29.07 51.33
N SER A 160 -7.21 -29.92 52.35
CA SER A 160 -8.04 -29.69 53.53
C SER A 160 -7.73 -28.32 54.14
N GLN A 161 -8.71 -27.41 54.13
CA GLN A 161 -8.63 -26.16 54.88
C GLN A 161 -8.70 -26.48 56.39
N PRO A 162 -7.74 -26.02 57.21
CA PRO A 162 -7.93 -26.01 58.64
C PRO A 162 -8.91 -24.90 59.02
N ASN A 163 -10.06 -25.35 59.51
CA ASN A 163 -11.10 -24.60 60.20
C ASN A 163 -10.47 -23.69 61.28
N ARG A 164 -10.42 -22.37 61.04
CA ARG A 164 -10.04 -21.39 62.06
C ARG A 164 -11.29 -21.03 62.85
N GLY A 165 -11.37 -21.62 64.03
CA GLY A 165 -12.43 -21.41 65.01
C GLY A 165 -12.61 -19.94 65.37
N GLY A 166 -13.85 -19.65 65.74
CA GLY A 166 -14.29 -18.37 66.25
C GLY A 166 -13.64 -18.02 67.59
N VAL A 167 -13.74 -16.73 67.89
CA VAL A 167 -13.43 -16.13 69.18
C VAL A 167 -14.67 -15.28 69.55
N PRO A 168 -15.11 -15.31 70.83
CA PRO A 168 -16.42 -14.84 71.30
C PRO A 168 -16.70 -13.35 71.16
#